data_AF-A0A8T3W3C5-F1
#
_entry.id   AF-A0A8T3W3C5-F1
#
_cell.length_a   1.000
_cell.length_b   1.000
_cell.length_c   1.000
_cell.angle_alpha   90.00
_cell.angle_beta   90.00
_cell.angle_gamma   90.00
#
_symmetry.space_group_name_H-M   'P 1'
#
loop_
_entity.id
_entity.type
_entity.pdbx_description
1 polymer ?
#
loop_
_entity_poly.entity_id
_entity_poly.type
_entity_poly.pdbx_seq_one_letter_code
_entity_poly.pdbx_strand_id
1 'polypeptide(L)'
;MSRPIYRKGVSTLIEYVLLLAMAVVLGTIVYAWVQSYIPTEELECSDGVSLYVDSYLYQCDKRNMTMNISNNGRFDVAGYFIKATNSTAIELATIDLSVYTNGSQNGAVLLSSGGVTNPLSPDGRTQQKYNFSSTIGNVSSVEIIPVRYEEINNKYRLLSCTKAKIVQEIKCHSGIAEFKAEYFNLQTKNSGTRPPGVPGNANWWYFDVRH
;
A
#
# COMPACT_ATOMS: atom_id res chain seq x y z
N MET A 1 67.98 -3.71 -52.38
CA MET A 1 66.80 -3.06 -52.99
C MET A 1 65.57 -3.63 -52.30
N SER A 2 65.06 -2.94 -51.28
CA SER A 2 64.03 -3.46 -50.37
C SER A 2 62.75 -2.67 -50.57
N ARG A 3 61.71 -3.31 -51.12
CA ARG A 3 60.40 -2.68 -51.32
C ARG A 3 59.60 -2.72 -50.01
N PRO A 4 59.03 -1.59 -49.53
CA PRO A 4 58.21 -1.58 -48.33
C PRO A 4 56.86 -2.26 -48.59
N ILE A 5 56.52 -3.24 -47.77
CA ILE A 5 55.25 -3.99 -47.83
C ILE A 5 54.18 -3.12 -47.15
N TYR A 6 53.22 -2.63 -47.93
CA TYR A 6 52.12 -1.79 -47.45
C TYR A 6 51.06 -2.65 -46.73
N ARG A 7 50.82 -2.34 -45.44
CA ARG A 7 49.93 -3.06 -44.51
C ARG A 7 48.45 -2.84 -44.86
N LYS A 8 47.91 -3.58 -45.83
CA LYS A 8 46.50 -3.48 -46.26
C LYS A 8 45.44 -3.90 -45.22
N GLY A 9 45.83 -4.49 -44.09
CA GLY A 9 44.90 -4.89 -43.02
C GLY A 9 44.52 -3.77 -42.03
N VAL A 10 45.24 -2.65 -42.02
CA VAL A 10 45.04 -1.60 -41.01
C VAL A 10 43.80 -0.74 -41.30
N SER A 11 43.41 -0.59 -42.57
CA SER A 11 42.25 0.23 -42.96
C SER A 11 40.93 -0.36 -42.49
N THR A 12 40.77 -1.68 -42.58
CA THR A 12 39.55 -2.37 -42.15
C THR A 12 39.36 -2.31 -40.64
N LEU A 13 40.45 -2.37 -39.86
CA LEU A 13 40.37 -2.22 -38.40
C LEU A 13 39.92 -0.81 -37.99
N ILE A 14 40.38 0.23 -38.69
CA ILE A 14 40.00 1.62 -38.41
C ILE A 14 38.51 1.85 -38.69
N GLU A 15 37.97 1.26 -39.75
CA GLU A 15 36.55 1.35 -40.10
C GLU A 15 35.65 0.74 -39.01
N TYR A 16 35.97 -0.47 -38.55
CA TYR A 16 35.21 -1.12 -37.47
C TYR A 16 35.25 -0.31 -36.17
N VAL A 17 36.41 0.24 -35.81
CA VAL A 17 36.55 1.07 -34.61
C VAL A 17 35.72 2.35 -34.73
N LEU A 18 35.70 2.99 -35.90
CA LEU A 18 34.90 4.19 -36.15
C LEU A 18 33.40 3.91 -36.07
N LEU A 19 32.95 2.81 -36.69
CA LEU A 19 31.54 2.41 -36.67
C LEU A 19 31.09 2.09 -35.23
N LEU A 20 31.91 1.35 -34.50
CA LEU A 20 31.64 1.02 -33.10
C LEU A 20 31.55 2.29 -32.24
N ALA A 21 32.46 3.24 -32.43
CA ALA A 21 32.44 4.51 -31.69
C ALA A 21 31.15 5.31 -31.96
N MET A 22 30.71 5.40 -33.22
CA MET A 22 29.45 6.06 -33.56
C MET A 22 28.24 5.35 -32.93
N ALA A 23 28.23 4.02 -32.94
CA ALA A 23 27.15 3.24 -32.31
C ALA A 23 27.05 3.52 -30.80
N VAL A 24 28.18 3.60 -30.10
CA VAL A 24 28.22 3.93 -28.67
C VAL A 24 27.70 5.35 -28.42
N VAL A 25 28.11 6.33 -29.23
CA VAL A 25 27.66 7.73 -29.10
C VAL A 25 26.15 7.85 -29.36
N LEU A 26 25.62 7.16 -30.38
CA LEU A 26 24.18 7.14 -30.63
C LEU A 26 23.42 6.46 -29.47
N GLY A 27 23.97 5.39 -28.91
CA GLY A 27 23.41 4.71 -27.75
C GLY A 27 23.29 5.61 -26.52
N THR A 28 24.31 6.43 -26.21
CA THR A 28 24.26 7.33 -25.07
C THR A 28 23.26 8.47 -25.26
N ILE A 29 23.13 9.01 -26.48
CA ILE A 29 22.14 10.04 -26.80
C ILE A 29 20.72 9.49 -26.64
N VAL A 30 20.44 8.30 -27.18
CA VAL A 30 19.11 7.66 -27.05
C VAL A 30 18.81 7.35 -25.59
N TYR A 31 19.78 6.85 -24.83
CA TYR A 31 19.60 6.59 -23.40
C TYR A 31 19.26 7.86 -22.62
N ALA A 32 19.99 8.96 -22.84
CA ALA A 32 19.73 10.25 -22.21
C ALA A 32 18.35 10.80 -22.59
N TRP A 33 17.98 10.65 -23.87
CA TRP A 33 16.66 11.03 -24.36
C TRP A 33 15.55 10.23 -23.67
N VAL A 34 15.65 8.90 -23.63
CA VAL A 34 14.66 8.03 -22.96
C VAL A 34 14.55 8.36 -21.47
N GLN A 35 15.66 8.61 -20.78
CA GLN A 35 15.62 9.02 -19.37
C GLN A 35 14.82 10.31 -19.16
N SER A 36 14.90 11.27 -20.09
CA SER A 36 14.11 12.52 -20.01
C SER A 36 12.60 12.30 -20.15
N TYR A 37 12.14 11.17 -20.71
CA TYR A 37 10.72 10.85 -20.81
C TYR A 37 10.19 10.07 -19.61
N ILE A 38 11.07 9.44 -18.84
CA ILE A 38 10.67 8.71 -17.63
C ILE A 38 10.59 9.73 -16.50
N PRO A 39 9.40 10.05 -15.97
CA PRO A 39 9.30 10.91 -14.81
C PRO A 39 10.06 10.26 -13.64
N THR A 40 11.17 10.87 -13.24
CA THR A 40 12.13 10.33 -12.24
C THR A 40 11.71 10.55 -10.79
N GLU A 41 10.59 11.25 -10.57
CA GLU A 41 10.06 11.44 -9.23
C GLU A 41 8.76 10.66 -9.13
N GLU A 42 8.85 9.47 -8.53
CA GLU A 42 7.68 8.88 -7.90
C GLU A 42 7.15 9.94 -6.95
N LEU A 43 5.99 10.52 -7.29
CA LEU A 43 5.36 11.54 -6.48
C LEU A 43 4.85 10.85 -5.20
N GLU A 44 5.77 10.70 -4.25
CA GLU A 44 5.51 10.14 -2.94
C GLU A 44 4.91 11.21 -2.03
N CYS A 45 4.06 10.77 -1.12
CA CYS A 45 3.52 11.63 -0.08
C CYS A 45 4.63 12.08 0.88
N SER A 46 4.49 13.29 1.41
CA SER A 46 5.29 13.74 2.56
C SER A 46 5.21 12.77 3.75
N ASP A 47 6.31 12.62 4.48
CA ASP A 47 6.42 11.74 5.63
C ASP A 47 5.41 12.15 6.73
N GLY A 48 4.61 11.19 7.20
CA GLY A 48 3.62 11.42 8.26
C GLY A 48 2.19 11.04 7.90
N VAL A 49 1.95 10.46 6.72
CA VAL A 49 0.71 9.72 6.45
C VAL A 49 0.84 8.33 7.09
N SER A 50 -0.17 7.89 7.85
CA SER A 50 -0.20 6.56 8.44
C SER A 50 -1.64 6.12 8.60
N LEU A 51 -2.04 5.06 7.89
CA LEU A 51 -3.31 4.39 8.14
C LEU A 51 -3.09 3.22 9.10
N TYR A 52 -4.14 2.80 9.78
CA TYR A 52 -4.12 1.62 10.63
C TYR A 52 -5.46 0.90 10.52
N VAL A 53 -5.43 -0.43 10.64
CA VAL A 53 -6.63 -1.26 10.64
C VAL A 53 -7.04 -1.50 12.10
N ASP A 54 -8.04 -0.76 12.57
CA ASP A 54 -8.54 -0.86 13.95
C ASP A 54 -9.12 -2.24 14.25
N SER A 55 -9.92 -2.74 13.32
CA SER A 55 -10.64 -4.02 13.45
C SER A 55 -11.12 -4.47 12.08
N TYR A 56 -11.23 -5.78 11.92
CA TYR A 56 -11.81 -6.39 10.74
C TYR A 56 -12.73 -7.55 11.13
N LEU A 57 -13.68 -7.82 10.26
CA LEU A 57 -14.62 -8.93 10.34
C LEU A 57 -14.65 -9.58 8.96
N TYR A 58 -14.06 -10.77 8.82
CA TYR A 58 -14.06 -11.52 7.56
C TYR A 58 -14.87 -12.80 7.68
N GLN A 59 -16.01 -12.84 6.98
CA GLN A 59 -16.91 -13.99 6.92
C GLN A 59 -16.69 -14.72 5.60
N CYS A 60 -15.89 -15.78 5.60
CA CYS A 60 -15.57 -16.53 4.38
C CYS A 60 -16.80 -17.21 3.77
N ASP A 61 -17.72 -17.69 4.61
CA ASP A 61 -18.96 -18.34 4.16
C ASP A 61 -19.85 -17.37 3.38
N LYS A 62 -19.96 -16.13 3.88
CA LYS A 62 -20.77 -15.07 3.25
C LYS A 62 -19.99 -14.22 2.26
N ARG A 63 -18.67 -14.47 2.13
CA ARG A 63 -17.74 -13.72 1.29
C ARG A 63 -17.79 -12.21 1.52
N ASN A 64 -17.99 -11.81 2.76
CA ASN A 64 -18.06 -10.41 3.14
C ASN A 64 -16.95 -10.07 4.13
N MET A 65 -16.27 -8.96 3.89
CA MET A 65 -15.30 -8.39 4.80
C MET A 65 -15.70 -6.97 5.18
N THR A 66 -15.76 -6.68 6.48
CA THR A 66 -15.94 -5.32 6.98
C THR A 66 -14.67 -4.92 7.71
N MET A 67 -14.08 -3.79 7.34
CA MET A 67 -12.84 -3.28 7.92
C MET A 67 -13.05 -1.86 8.42
N ASN A 68 -12.58 -1.58 9.62
CA ASN A 68 -12.52 -0.25 10.19
C ASN A 68 -11.08 0.25 10.06
N ILE A 69 -10.92 1.37 9.37
CA ILE A 69 -9.63 1.99 9.09
C ILE A 69 -9.58 3.33 9.79
N SER A 70 -8.50 3.59 10.51
CA SER A 70 -8.20 4.85 11.17
C SER A 70 -6.99 5.52 10.55
N ASN A 71 -6.98 6.85 10.58
CA ASN A 71 -5.81 7.64 10.21
C ASN A 71 -5.06 8.05 11.48
N ASN A 72 -3.90 7.43 11.74
CA ASN A 72 -3.00 7.80 12.83
C ASN A 72 -1.86 8.71 12.34
N GLY A 73 -1.96 9.19 11.10
CA GLY A 73 -1.04 10.14 10.50
C GLY A 73 -1.30 11.58 10.96
N ARG A 74 -0.36 12.46 10.62
CA ARG A 74 -0.46 13.91 10.84
C ARG A 74 -1.18 14.65 9.71
N PHE A 75 -1.47 13.95 8.62
CA PHE A 75 -2.06 14.53 7.43
C PHE A 75 -3.36 13.84 7.05
N ASP A 76 -4.25 14.60 6.44
CA ASP A 76 -5.51 14.10 5.89
C ASP A 76 -5.26 13.15 4.70
N VAL A 77 -6.12 12.13 4.58
CA VAL A 77 -6.01 11.08 3.57
C VAL A 77 -7.25 11.09 2.65
N ALA A 78 -7.02 10.94 1.34
CA ALA A 78 -8.10 10.85 0.33
C ALA A 78 -8.76 9.47 0.30
N GLY A 79 -7.94 8.44 0.49
CA GLY A 79 -8.34 7.05 0.35
C GLY A 79 -7.16 6.11 0.47
N TYR A 80 -7.26 4.93 -0.11
CA TYR A 80 -6.17 3.97 -0.11
C TYR A 80 -6.32 2.95 -1.25
N PHE A 81 -5.19 2.39 -1.69
CA PHE A 81 -5.16 1.16 -2.45
C PHE A 81 -5.26 -0.02 -1.49
N ILE A 82 -6.01 -1.04 -1.87
CA ILE A 82 -6.16 -2.26 -1.08
C ILE A 82 -5.92 -3.47 -1.98
N LYS A 83 -4.94 -4.29 -1.60
CA LYS A 83 -4.61 -5.54 -2.30
C LYS A 83 -4.66 -6.70 -1.32
N ALA A 84 -4.89 -7.89 -1.82
CA ALA A 84 -4.91 -9.13 -1.05
C ALA A 84 -4.01 -10.19 -1.66
N THR A 85 -3.64 -11.16 -0.83
CA THR A 85 -3.05 -12.44 -1.25
C THR A 85 -3.84 -13.60 -0.66
N ASN A 86 -3.88 -14.70 -1.41
CA ASN A 86 -4.45 -15.97 -1.00
C ASN A 86 -3.41 -16.92 -0.38
N SER A 87 -2.13 -16.52 -0.40
CA SER A 87 -1.02 -17.33 0.06
C SER A 87 -0.23 -16.57 1.10
N THR A 88 0.03 -17.22 2.23
CA THR A 88 0.94 -16.72 3.27
C THR A 88 2.41 -16.76 2.85
N ALA A 89 2.74 -17.48 1.76
CA ALA A 89 4.09 -17.57 1.24
C ALA A 89 4.44 -16.43 0.26
N ILE A 90 3.44 -15.70 -0.24
CA ILE A 90 3.64 -14.61 -1.19
C ILE A 90 3.63 -13.29 -0.42
N GLU A 91 4.77 -12.59 -0.42
CA GLU A 91 4.94 -11.31 0.26
C GLU A 91 4.17 -10.16 -0.43
N LEU A 92 3.94 -10.28 -1.73
CA LEU A 92 3.30 -9.25 -2.55
C LEU A 92 1.81 -9.55 -2.78
N ALA A 93 0.94 -8.68 -2.30
CA ALA A 93 -0.48 -8.78 -2.57
C ALA A 93 -0.78 -8.40 -4.04
N THR A 94 -1.32 -9.35 -4.82
CA THR A 94 -1.60 -9.16 -6.26
C THR A 94 -3.08 -8.99 -6.59
N ILE A 95 -3.99 -9.33 -5.67
CA ILE A 95 -5.44 -9.31 -5.91
C ILE A 95 -5.97 -7.94 -5.51
N ASP A 96 -6.44 -7.13 -6.47
CA ASP A 96 -7.05 -5.83 -6.17
C ASP A 96 -8.42 -6.01 -5.51
N LEU A 97 -8.57 -5.50 -4.27
CA LEU A 97 -9.84 -5.56 -3.54
C LEU A 97 -10.73 -4.34 -3.78
N SER A 98 -10.22 -3.28 -4.42
CA SER A 98 -10.95 -2.02 -4.60
C SER A 98 -12.25 -2.24 -5.38
N VAL A 99 -12.27 -3.19 -6.33
CA VAL A 99 -13.44 -3.49 -7.17
C VAL A 99 -14.62 -4.10 -6.40
N TYR A 100 -14.41 -4.53 -5.15
CA TYR A 100 -15.43 -5.17 -4.31
C TYR A 100 -16.05 -4.23 -3.27
N THR A 101 -15.71 -2.94 -3.31
CA THR A 101 -16.30 -1.91 -2.45
C THR A 101 -16.89 -0.78 -3.28
N ASN A 102 -17.76 0.01 -2.65
CA ASN A 102 -18.23 1.26 -3.21
C ASN A 102 -17.12 2.32 -3.13
N GLY A 103 -17.05 3.22 -4.10
CA GLY A 103 -16.03 4.28 -4.12
C GLY A 103 -14.71 3.89 -4.79
N SER A 104 -14.67 2.76 -5.49
CA SER A 104 -13.55 2.41 -6.36
C SER A 104 -13.41 3.40 -7.52
N GLN A 105 -12.25 4.02 -7.64
CA GLN A 105 -11.88 4.83 -8.79
C GLN A 105 -10.40 4.57 -9.11
N ASN A 106 -10.11 4.16 -10.35
CA ASN A 106 -8.75 3.87 -10.83
C ASN A 106 -7.95 2.89 -9.95
N GLY A 107 -8.63 1.89 -9.36
CA GLY A 107 -8.01 0.88 -8.48
C GLY A 107 -7.80 1.34 -7.03
N ALA A 108 -8.11 2.60 -6.69
CA ALA A 108 -8.10 3.10 -5.32
C ALA A 108 -9.52 3.14 -4.75
N VAL A 109 -9.63 2.95 -3.44
CA VAL A 109 -10.85 3.24 -2.68
C VAL A 109 -10.79 4.68 -2.21
N LEU A 110 -11.55 5.56 -2.87
CA LEU A 110 -11.62 6.97 -2.50
C LEU A 110 -12.78 7.20 -1.52
N LEU A 111 -12.50 7.92 -0.45
CA LEU A 111 -13.49 8.19 0.61
C LEU A 111 -14.42 9.37 0.26
N SER A 112 -14.08 10.14 -0.76
CA SER A 112 -14.86 11.29 -1.26
C SER A 112 -15.54 10.94 -2.58
N SER A 113 -16.85 11.12 -2.65
CA SER A 113 -17.64 10.92 -3.86
C SER A 113 -17.67 12.20 -4.71
N GLY A 114 -16.63 12.43 -5.52
CA GLY A 114 -16.68 13.44 -6.59
C GLY A 114 -15.97 14.77 -6.30
N GLY A 115 -15.00 14.79 -5.38
CA GLY A 115 -14.17 15.97 -5.12
C GLY A 115 -12.70 15.63 -4.89
N VAL A 116 -11.85 16.63 -5.14
CA VAL A 116 -10.42 16.60 -4.80
C VAL A 116 -10.29 17.03 -3.34
N THR A 117 -10.61 16.10 -2.44
CA THR A 117 -10.56 16.34 -0.99
C THR A 117 -9.92 15.16 -0.28
N ASN A 118 -9.35 15.43 0.89
CA ASN A 118 -8.80 14.43 1.80
C ASN A 118 -9.75 14.33 3.00
N PRO A 119 -10.83 13.53 2.94
CA PRO A 119 -11.88 13.59 3.96
C PRO A 119 -11.52 12.89 5.27
N LEU A 120 -10.48 12.05 5.29
CA LEU A 120 -10.07 11.33 6.49
C LEU A 120 -8.98 12.10 7.24
N SER A 121 -9.41 12.96 8.16
CA SER A 121 -8.51 13.72 9.03
C SER A 121 -7.68 12.82 9.95
N PRO A 122 -6.59 13.34 10.56
CA PRO A 122 -5.97 12.70 11.72
C PRO A 122 -7.00 12.28 12.76
N ASP A 123 -6.80 11.09 13.33
CA ASP A 123 -7.72 10.39 14.25
C ASP A 123 -9.09 10.03 13.66
N GLY A 124 -9.34 10.37 12.40
CA GLY A 124 -10.53 10.04 11.66
C GLY A 124 -10.64 8.54 11.44
N ARG A 125 -11.89 8.04 11.40
CA ARG A 125 -12.20 6.63 11.19
C ARG A 125 -13.22 6.46 10.07
N THR A 126 -13.05 5.40 9.29
CA THR A 126 -13.99 5.01 8.26
C THR A 126 -14.22 3.51 8.29
N GLN A 127 -15.45 3.09 8.01
CA GLN A 127 -15.80 1.69 7.88
C GLN A 127 -16.04 1.37 6.40
N GLN A 128 -15.42 0.30 5.94
CA GLN A 128 -15.46 -0.11 4.54
C GLN A 128 -15.89 -1.55 4.43
N LYS A 129 -16.84 -1.81 3.52
CA LYS A 129 -17.48 -3.11 3.34
C LYS A 129 -17.14 -3.63 1.97
N TYR A 130 -16.52 -4.80 1.96
CA TYR A 130 -16.11 -5.53 0.77
C TYR A 130 -17.01 -6.74 0.60
N ASN A 131 -17.61 -6.86 -0.58
CA ASN A 131 -18.42 -8.01 -0.96
C ASN A 131 -17.69 -8.77 -2.07
N PHE A 132 -17.05 -9.86 -1.71
CA PHE A 132 -16.24 -10.63 -2.64
C PHE A 132 -17.14 -11.47 -3.56
N SER A 133 -16.85 -11.41 -4.86
CA SER A 133 -17.42 -12.37 -5.82
C SER A 133 -16.88 -13.78 -5.55
N SER A 134 -17.56 -14.79 -6.10
CA SER A 134 -17.18 -16.21 -5.95
C SER A 134 -15.79 -16.58 -6.47
N THR A 135 -15.15 -15.67 -7.19
CA THR A 135 -13.86 -15.86 -7.86
C THR A 135 -12.65 -15.66 -6.96
N ILE A 136 -12.78 -14.91 -5.86
CA ILE A 136 -11.67 -14.71 -4.92
C ILE A 136 -11.73 -15.81 -3.86
N GLY A 137 -10.66 -16.62 -3.80
CA GLY A 137 -10.49 -17.64 -2.78
C GLY A 137 -10.37 -17.05 -1.36
N ASN A 138 -9.90 -17.83 -0.40
CA ASN A 138 -9.70 -17.34 0.96
C ASN A 138 -8.57 -16.31 0.99
N VAL A 139 -8.87 -15.11 1.49
CA VAL A 139 -7.88 -14.04 1.68
C VAL A 139 -7.08 -14.33 2.94
N SER A 140 -5.75 -14.37 2.82
CA SER A 140 -4.83 -14.64 3.94
C SER A 140 -4.26 -13.35 4.54
N SER A 141 -3.93 -12.37 3.70
CA SER A 141 -3.50 -11.06 4.16
C SER A 141 -3.93 -9.97 3.19
N VAL A 142 -3.97 -8.74 3.72
CA VAL A 142 -4.35 -7.52 3.01
C VAL A 142 -3.25 -6.48 3.18
N GLU A 143 -2.91 -5.85 2.07
CA GLU A 143 -1.98 -4.76 1.96
C GLU A 143 -2.74 -3.46 1.66
N ILE A 144 -2.48 -2.42 2.44
CA ILE A 144 -3.13 -1.11 2.31
C ILE A 144 -2.05 -0.06 2.08
N ILE A 145 -2.19 0.72 1.00
CA ILE A 145 -1.30 1.83 0.68
C ILE A 145 -2.14 3.12 0.66
N PRO A 146 -1.91 4.07 1.59
CA PRO A 146 -2.67 5.31 1.63
C PRO A 146 -2.50 6.14 0.35
N VAL A 147 -3.53 6.91 -0.01
CA VAL A 147 -3.46 7.93 -1.06
C VAL A 147 -3.99 9.26 -0.58
N ARG A 148 -3.41 10.35 -1.07
CA ARG A 148 -3.88 11.72 -0.78
C ARG A 148 -3.82 12.59 -2.02
N TYR A 149 -4.65 13.61 -2.05
CA TYR A 149 -4.48 14.71 -2.99
C TYR A 149 -3.48 15.71 -2.44
N GLU A 150 -2.54 16.11 -3.29
CA GLU A 150 -1.57 17.16 -3.01
C GLU A 150 -1.48 18.11 -4.19
N GLU A 151 -1.31 19.40 -3.90
CA GLU A 151 -1.19 20.44 -4.92
C GLU A 151 0.27 20.55 -5.36
N ILE A 152 0.53 20.20 -6.62
CA ILE A 152 1.87 20.27 -7.23
C ILE A 152 1.75 21.08 -8.51
N ASN A 153 2.48 22.20 -8.58
CA ASN A 153 2.45 23.13 -9.71
C ASN A 153 1.02 23.63 -10.05
N ASN A 154 0.28 24.09 -9.04
CA ASN A 154 -1.12 24.56 -9.14
C ASN A 154 -2.11 23.52 -9.70
N LYS A 155 -1.78 22.24 -9.59
CA LYS A 155 -2.65 21.13 -9.99
C LYS A 155 -2.68 20.11 -8.87
N TYR A 156 -3.88 19.71 -8.47
CA TYR A 156 -4.04 18.61 -7.55
C TYR A 156 -3.75 17.28 -8.24
N ARG A 157 -2.91 16.47 -7.62
CA ARG A 157 -2.57 15.13 -8.08
C ARG A 157 -2.83 14.14 -6.96
N LEU A 158 -3.32 12.96 -7.33
CA LEU A 158 -3.44 11.84 -6.40
C LEU A 158 -2.04 11.21 -6.25
N LEU A 159 -1.53 11.20 -5.02
CA LEU A 159 -0.23 10.63 -4.69
C LEU A 159 -0.39 9.31 -3.95
N SER A 160 0.51 8.37 -4.22
CA SER A 160 0.58 7.07 -3.53
C SER A 160 1.62 7.14 -2.42
N CYS A 161 1.21 6.84 -1.19
CA CYS A 161 2.09 6.91 -0.02
C CYS A 161 2.75 5.54 0.24
N THR A 162 3.56 5.05 -0.70
CA THR A 162 4.13 3.68 -0.67
C THR A 162 4.95 3.40 0.59
N LYS A 163 5.64 4.41 1.14
CA LYS A 163 6.38 4.31 2.41
C LYS A 163 5.49 4.05 3.64
N ALA A 164 4.21 4.41 3.57
CA ALA A 164 3.23 4.23 4.64
C ALA A 164 2.39 2.96 4.47
N LYS A 165 2.91 1.97 3.75
CA LYS A 165 2.24 0.69 3.50
C LYS A 165 1.99 -0.08 4.81
N ILE A 166 0.79 -0.61 4.96
CA ILE A 166 0.42 -1.53 6.06
C ILE A 166 0.11 -2.90 5.47
N VAL A 167 0.59 -3.94 6.13
CA VAL A 167 0.25 -5.34 5.83
C VAL A 167 -0.42 -5.94 7.05
N GLN A 168 -1.64 -6.47 6.86
CA GLN A 168 -2.44 -7.07 7.91
C GLN A 168 -2.80 -8.51 7.54
N GLU A 169 -2.42 -9.46 8.38
CA GLU A 169 -2.91 -10.85 8.27
C GLU A 169 -4.37 -10.91 8.70
N ILE A 170 -5.19 -11.59 7.90
CA ILE A 170 -6.63 -11.72 8.10
C ILE A 170 -6.96 -13.18 8.37
N LYS A 171 -7.64 -13.42 9.49
CA LYS A 171 -8.21 -14.73 9.80
C LYS A 171 -9.63 -14.83 9.30
N CYS A 172 -9.94 -16.01 8.79
CA CYS A 172 -11.27 -16.39 8.35
C CYS A 172 -12.12 -16.78 9.57
N HIS A 173 -13.28 -16.16 9.76
CA HIS A 173 -14.27 -16.60 10.75
C HIS A 173 -15.43 -17.31 10.05
N SER A 174 -15.40 -18.65 10.05
CA SER A 174 -16.47 -19.50 9.53
C SER A 174 -17.49 -19.81 10.64
N GLY A 175 -18.38 -18.86 10.94
CA GLY A 175 -19.52 -19.05 11.84
C GLY A 175 -19.70 -17.97 12.93
N ILE A 176 -20.95 -17.81 13.38
CA ILE A 176 -21.35 -16.82 14.42
C ILE A 176 -20.78 -17.19 15.82
N ALA A 177 -20.37 -18.45 16.03
CA ALA A 177 -19.96 -18.96 17.34
C ALA A 177 -18.55 -18.52 17.79
N GLU A 178 -17.59 -18.37 16.88
CA GLU A 178 -16.23 -17.91 17.22
C GLU A 178 -16.17 -16.40 17.52
N PHE A 179 -17.08 -15.63 16.95
CA PHE A 179 -17.16 -14.18 17.17
C PHE A 179 -17.41 -13.79 18.62
N LYS A 180 -18.16 -14.62 19.36
CA LYS A 180 -18.38 -14.40 20.80
C LYS A 180 -17.13 -14.72 21.62
N ALA A 181 -16.33 -15.73 21.25
CA ALA A 181 -15.19 -16.15 22.06
C ALA A 181 -14.05 -15.11 22.03
N GLU A 182 -13.78 -14.50 20.86
CA GLU A 182 -12.69 -13.51 20.73
C GLU A 182 -13.07 -12.15 21.34
N TYR A 183 -14.32 -11.69 21.18
CA TYR A 183 -14.83 -10.49 21.88
C TYR A 183 -14.91 -10.68 23.40
N PHE A 184 -15.29 -11.87 23.88
CA PHE A 184 -15.36 -12.15 25.32
C PHE A 184 -13.98 -12.22 25.96
N ASN A 185 -12.97 -12.78 25.26
CA ASN A 185 -11.58 -12.80 25.74
C ASN A 185 -10.95 -11.41 25.85
N LEU A 186 -11.37 -10.44 25.02
CA LEU A 186 -10.98 -9.03 25.16
C LEU A 186 -11.65 -8.37 26.39
N GLN A 187 -12.89 -8.73 26.73
CA GLN A 187 -13.55 -8.22 27.92
C GLN A 187 -13.04 -8.86 29.22
N THR A 188 -12.70 -10.16 29.22
CA THR A 188 -12.20 -10.85 30.42
C THR A 188 -10.75 -10.49 30.76
N LYS A 189 -9.93 -10.01 29.82
CA LYS A 189 -8.62 -9.43 30.13
C LYS A 189 -8.70 -8.13 30.94
N ASN A 190 -9.86 -7.45 30.95
CA ASN A 190 -10.08 -6.25 31.74
C ASN A 190 -10.61 -6.52 33.16
N SER A 191 -10.88 -7.77 33.53
CA SER A 191 -11.21 -8.14 34.93
C SER A 191 -9.93 -8.47 35.71
N GLY A 192 -9.01 -7.52 35.77
CA GLY A 192 -7.88 -7.58 36.70
C GLY A 192 -8.36 -7.37 38.13
N THR A 193 -7.73 -8.05 39.09
CA THR A 193 -7.95 -7.83 40.53
C THR A 193 -7.68 -6.37 40.87
N ARG A 194 -8.66 -5.72 41.52
CA ARG A 194 -8.59 -4.32 41.96
C ARG A 194 -7.28 -4.06 42.71
N PRO A 195 -6.47 -3.07 42.32
CA PRO A 195 -5.28 -2.72 43.07
C PRO A 195 -5.66 -2.26 44.48
N PRO A 196 -4.92 -2.66 45.52
CA PRO A 196 -5.19 -2.26 46.90
C PRO A 196 -5.06 -0.74 47.05
N GLY A 197 -6.04 -0.09 47.68
CA GLY A 197 -6.03 1.36 47.99
C GLY A 197 -7.03 2.21 47.22
N VAL A 198 -7.87 1.62 46.38
CA VAL A 198 -8.83 2.34 45.55
C VAL A 198 -10.21 2.48 46.24
N PRO A 199 -10.75 3.69 46.45
CA PRO A 199 -12.04 3.92 47.13
C PRO A 199 -13.25 3.36 46.37
N GLY A 200 -14.29 2.98 47.12
CA GLY A 200 -15.41 2.09 46.75
C GLY A 200 -16.13 2.30 45.42
N ASN A 201 -16.11 3.50 44.82
CA ASN A 201 -17.09 3.89 43.80
C ASN A 201 -16.48 4.42 42.48
N ALA A 202 -15.18 4.24 42.25
CA ALA A 202 -14.55 4.69 41.00
C ALA A 202 -14.45 3.53 40.00
N ASN A 203 -14.74 3.81 38.72
CA ASN A 203 -14.50 2.90 37.59
C ASN A 203 -13.02 3.01 37.18
N TRP A 204 -12.30 1.90 37.15
CA TRP A 204 -10.87 1.86 36.78
C TRP A 204 -10.71 0.99 35.54
N TRP A 205 -10.04 1.52 34.52
CA TRP A 205 -9.68 0.81 33.30
C TRP A 205 -8.16 0.58 33.32
N TYR A 206 -7.73 -0.67 33.19
CA TYR A 206 -6.31 -1.05 33.14
C TYR A 206 -5.91 -1.24 31.68
N PHE A 207 -4.97 -0.44 31.18
CA PHE A 207 -4.34 -0.65 29.87
C PHE A 207 -2.95 -1.21 30.11
N ASP A 208 -2.73 -2.49 29.79
CA ASP A 208 -1.40 -3.10 29.76
C ASP A 208 -0.74 -2.76 28.42
N VAL A 209 0.30 -1.93 28.45
CA VAL A 209 1.12 -1.61 27.28
C VAL A 209 2.46 -2.32 27.44
N ARG A 210 2.57 -3.52 26.87
CA ARG A 210 3.87 -4.14 26.61
C ARG A 210 4.07 -4.26 25.10
N HIS A 211 5.21 -3.72 24.68
CA HIS A 211 5.76 -3.76 23.32
C HIS A 211 6.12 -5.16 22.87
#